data_AF-A0A645IKN6-F1
#
_entry.id   AF-A0A645IKN6-F1
#
_cell.length_a   1.000
_cell.length_b   1.000
_cell.length_c   1.000
_cell.angle_alpha   90.00
_cell.angle_beta   90.00
_cell.angle_gamma   90.00
#
_symmetry.space_group_name_H-M   'P 1'
#
loop_
_entity.id
_entity.type
_entity.pdbx_description
1 polymer ?
#
loop_
_entity_poly.entity_id
_entity_poly.type
_entity_poly.pdbx_seq_one_letter_code
_entity_poly.pdbx_strand_id
1 'polypeptide(L)'
;MDYLKSVDNPGQDQSPRDKTTLQFNEDEYKNRILKEYEEAKFEGENLVEDIKKSDAGTVLSLTTGGVEITGSKMREMFSLPSASFDIKRDGKKVAFDVTGYGHGVGLNQYGAQYLAKQGYSCEEIVKWYFTGADVKKYTSD
;
A
#
# COMPACT_ATOMS: atom_id res chain seq x y z
N MET A 1 28.90 -10.70 3.89
CA MET A 1 27.91 -9.74 3.36
C MET A 1 26.59 -10.14 3.98
N ASP A 2 26.18 -9.47 5.05
CA ASP A 2 25.05 -9.94 5.87
C ASP A 2 24.35 -8.74 6.52
N TYR A 3 23.36 -8.17 5.82
CA TYR A 3 22.42 -7.21 6.43
C TYR A 3 20.97 -7.48 6.04
N LEU A 4 20.68 -8.65 5.49
CA LEU A 4 19.32 -9.17 5.33
C LEU A 4 19.08 -10.25 6.38
N LYS A 5 18.96 -9.83 7.65
CA LYS A 5 18.36 -10.69 8.66
C LYS A 5 16.88 -10.38 8.70
N SER A 6 16.05 -11.41 8.43
CA SER A 6 14.62 -11.36 8.70
C SER A 6 14.43 -10.91 10.13
N VAL A 7 13.74 -9.79 10.30
CA VAL A 7 13.26 -9.43 11.62
C VAL A 7 11.90 -10.10 11.81
N ASP A 8 11.68 -10.62 13.00
CA ASP A 8 10.37 -11.01 13.48
C ASP A 8 9.36 -9.86 13.28
N ASN A 9 8.56 -10.02 12.23
CA ASN A 9 7.25 -9.42 12.13
C ASN A 9 6.34 -10.19 13.10
N PRO A 10 5.73 -9.58 14.13
CA PRO A 10 4.70 -10.25 14.91
C PRO A 10 3.56 -10.64 13.96
N GLY A 11 3.50 -11.93 13.61
CA GLY A 11 2.60 -12.46 12.58
C GLY A 11 3.22 -13.51 11.64
N GLN A 12 4.42 -14.04 11.92
CA GLN A 12 4.98 -15.18 11.19
C GLN A 12 4.17 -16.46 11.49
N ASP A 13 3.15 -16.71 10.68
CA ASP A 13 2.71 -18.05 10.33
C ASP A 13 2.91 -18.22 8.81
N GLN A 14 3.64 -19.25 8.41
CA GLN A 14 4.25 -19.38 7.08
C GLN A 14 3.38 -20.22 6.11
N SER A 15 2.98 -19.58 4.99
CA SER A 15 2.50 -20.14 3.68
C SER A 15 1.00 -20.50 3.56
N PRO A 16 0.29 -20.29 2.40
CA PRO A 16 0.76 -20.13 1.02
C PRO A 16 0.13 -18.96 0.20
N ARG A 17 -0.54 -18.00 0.86
CA ARG A 17 -1.23 -16.86 0.22
C ARG A 17 -1.15 -15.65 1.14
N ASP A 18 -0.01 -14.98 1.21
CA ASP A 18 0.16 -13.81 2.05
C ASP A 18 -0.93 -12.77 1.73
N LYS A 19 -1.84 -12.58 2.69
CA LYS A 19 -2.94 -11.62 2.60
C LYS A 19 -2.62 -10.46 3.52
N THR A 20 -2.54 -9.26 2.96
CA THR A 20 -2.29 -8.03 3.69
C THR A 20 -3.47 -7.10 3.51
N THR A 21 -4.08 -6.67 4.60
CA THR A 21 -5.14 -5.66 4.56
C THR A 21 -4.57 -4.27 4.83
N LEU A 22 -4.72 -3.35 3.89
CA LEU A 22 -4.37 -1.93 4.05
C LEU A 22 -5.65 -1.11 4.17
N GLN A 23 -5.74 -0.24 5.19
CA GLN A 23 -6.89 0.64 5.39
C GLN A 23 -6.51 2.10 5.20
N PHE A 24 -7.31 2.81 4.43
CA PHE A 24 -7.18 4.25 4.21
C PHE A 24 -8.49 4.94 4.59
N ASN A 25 -8.39 6.21 4.98
CA ASN A 25 -9.59 7.03 5.10
C ASN A 25 -10.16 7.29 3.69
N GLU A 26 -11.48 7.36 3.57
CA GLU A 26 -12.15 7.61 2.29
C GLU A 26 -11.70 8.95 1.67
N ASP A 27 -11.56 9.99 2.49
CA ASP A 27 -11.05 11.29 2.03
C ASP A 27 -9.61 11.19 1.50
N GLU A 28 -8.77 10.38 2.14
CA GLU A 28 -7.41 10.15 1.69
C GLU A 28 -7.39 9.38 0.36
N TYR A 29 -8.22 8.35 0.23
CA TYR A 29 -8.39 7.61 -1.01
C TYR A 29 -8.79 8.53 -2.16
N LYS A 30 -9.84 9.35 -1.96
CA LYS A 30 -10.33 10.29 -2.98
C LYS A 30 -9.27 11.32 -3.34
N ASN A 31 -8.59 11.89 -2.35
CA ASN A 31 -7.53 12.88 -2.59
C ASN A 31 -6.35 12.32 -3.39
N ARG A 32 -5.96 11.05 -3.16
CA ARG A 32 -4.89 10.41 -3.95
C ARG A 32 -5.30 10.21 -5.41
N ILE A 33 -6.54 9.76 -5.63
CA ILE A 33 -7.08 9.60 -6.99
C ILE A 33 -7.18 10.95 -7.68
N LEU A 34 -7.78 11.96 -7.03
CA LEU A 34 -7.94 13.32 -7.57
C LEU A 34 -6.62 14.00 -7.92
N LYS A 35 -5.54 13.68 -7.19
CA LYS A 35 -4.21 14.23 -7.46
C LYS A 35 -3.61 13.69 -8.77
N GLU A 36 -3.96 12.47 -9.16
CA GLU A 36 -3.47 11.84 -10.39
C GLU A 36 -4.48 11.99 -11.54
N TYR A 37 -5.78 12.05 -11.21
CA TYR A 37 -6.92 12.10 -12.12
C TYR A 37 -7.88 13.19 -11.62
N GLU A 38 -7.65 14.43 -12.04
CA GLU A 38 -8.44 15.60 -11.61
C GLU A 38 -9.91 15.52 -12.08
N GLU A 39 -10.17 14.78 -13.15
CA GLU A 39 -11.50 14.53 -13.69
C GLU A 39 -12.32 13.51 -12.91
N ALA A 40 -11.74 12.81 -11.92
CA ALA A 40 -12.43 11.82 -11.13
C ALA A 40 -13.53 12.44 -10.26
N LYS A 41 -14.75 11.90 -10.31
CA LYS A 41 -15.91 12.36 -9.55
C LYS A 41 -16.51 11.25 -8.70
N PHE A 42 -16.44 11.42 -7.38
CA PHE A 42 -16.97 10.46 -6.40
C PHE A 42 -18.41 10.79 -5.98
N GLU A 43 -19.30 10.92 -6.95
CA GLU A 43 -20.71 11.30 -6.75
C GLU A 43 -21.63 10.10 -6.48
N GLY A 44 -21.13 8.86 -6.62
CA GLY A 44 -21.88 7.61 -6.42
C GLY A 44 -21.76 7.00 -5.02
N GLU A 45 -22.64 6.05 -4.71
CA GLU A 45 -22.57 5.23 -3.48
C GLU A 45 -21.38 4.25 -3.50
N ASN A 46 -21.07 3.72 -4.69
CA ASN A 46 -19.93 2.83 -4.91
C ASN A 46 -18.65 3.64 -5.08
N LEU A 47 -17.60 3.23 -4.37
CA LEU A 47 -16.28 3.83 -4.50
C LEU A 47 -15.55 3.33 -5.75
N VAL A 48 -15.80 2.09 -6.11
CA VAL A 48 -15.16 1.36 -7.21
C VAL A 48 -16.18 0.48 -7.93
N GLU A 49 -16.04 0.41 -9.25
CA GLU A 49 -16.95 -0.26 -10.18
C GLU A 49 -16.12 -0.98 -11.25
N ASP A 50 -16.75 -1.85 -12.03
CA ASP A 50 -16.14 -2.54 -13.20
C ASP A 50 -14.76 -3.18 -12.94
N ILE A 51 -14.57 -3.82 -11.80
CA ILE A 51 -13.29 -4.47 -11.45
C ILE A 51 -13.06 -5.67 -12.37
N LYS A 52 -12.14 -5.52 -13.35
CA LYS A 52 -11.68 -6.59 -14.22
C LYS A 52 -10.47 -7.27 -13.61
N LYS A 53 -10.56 -8.58 -13.37
CA LYS A 53 -9.46 -9.39 -12.86
C LYS A 53 -9.02 -10.43 -13.89
N SER A 54 -7.75 -10.82 -13.86
CA SER A 54 -7.23 -11.97 -14.59
C SER A 54 -7.63 -13.28 -13.90
N ASP A 55 -7.46 -14.41 -14.60
CA ASP A 55 -7.68 -15.75 -14.04
C ASP A 55 -6.81 -16.04 -12.80
N ALA A 56 -5.67 -15.33 -12.68
CA ALA A 56 -4.77 -15.42 -11.53
C ALA A 56 -5.19 -14.53 -10.35
N GLY A 57 -6.28 -13.76 -10.48
CA GLY A 57 -6.80 -12.86 -9.43
C GLY A 57 -6.15 -11.47 -9.41
N THR A 58 -5.34 -11.11 -10.41
CA THR A 58 -4.74 -9.78 -10.54
C THR A 58 -5.73 -8.79 -11.11
N VAL A 59 -5.89 -7.62 -10.49
CA VAL A 59 -6.73 -6.55 -11.01
C VAL A 59 -6.07 -5.95 -12.25
N LEU A 60 -6.72 -6.09 -13.40
CA LEU A 60 -6.26 -5.52 -14.67
C LEU A 60 -6.69 -4.05 -14.76
N SER A 61 -7.98 -3.78 -14.54
CA SER A 61 -8.53 -2.43 -14.42
C SER A 61 -9.72 -2.39 -13.47
N LEU A 62 -10.01 -1.19 -12.96
CA LEU A 62 -11.18 -0.88 -12.17
C LEU A 62 -11.60 0.57 -12.45
N THR A 63 -12.89 0.84 -12.40
CA THR A 63 -13.42 2.20 -12.52
C THR A 63 -13.57 2.80 -11.12
N THR A 64 -13.04 3.99 -10.89
CA THR A 64 -13.16 4.69 -9.61
C THR A 64 -13.41 6.17 -9.88
N GLY A 65 -14.49 6.72 -9.34
CA GLY A 65 -14.87 8.11 -9.63
C GLY A 65 -15.08 8.39 -11.13
N GLY A 66 -15.58 7.42 -11.89
CA GLY A 66 -15.81 7.58 -13.34
C GLY A 66 -14.57 7.50 -14.23
N VAL A 67 -13.38 7.26 -13.69
CA VAL A 67 -12.14 7.01 -14.46
C VAL A 67 -11.72 5.55 -14.37
N GLU A 68 -11.28 4.95 -15.48
CA GLU A 68 -10.70 3.61 -15.49
C GLU A 68 -9.21 3.69 -15.08
N ILE A 69 -8.84 2.94 -14.03
CA ILE A 69 -7.48 2.87 -13.49
C ILE A 69 -7.02 1.42 -13.48
N THR A 70 -5.76 1.18 -13.84
CA THR A 70 -5.20 -0.18 -13.81
C THR A 70 -4.84 -0.63 -12.40
N GLY A 71 -4.89 -1.93 -12.12
CA GLY A 71 -4.49 -2.46 -10.81
C GLY A 71 -3.02 -2.18 -10.47
N SER A 72 -2.14 -2.12 -11.47
CA SER A 72 -0.74 -1.70 -11.30
C SER A 72 -0.62 -0.25 -10.83
N LYS A 73 -1.42 0.67 -11.39
CA LYS A 73 -1.41 2.07 -10.97
C LYS A 73 -1.97 2.23 -9.56
N MET A 74 -3.02 1.49 -9.21
CA MET A 74 -3.55 1.43 -7.84
C MET A 74 -2.51 0.89 -6.87
N ARG A 75 -1.78 -0.16 -7.27
CA ARG A 75 -0.66 -0.70 -6.48
C ARG A 75 0.37 0.38 -6.18
N GLU A 76 0.78 1.18 -7.16
CA GLU A 76 1.75 2.27 -6.96
C GLU A 76 1.19 3.39 -6.07
N MET A 77 -0.02 3.86 -6.35
CA MET A 77 -0.68 4.98 -5.66
C MET A 77 -1.02 4.69 -4.19
N PHE A 78 -1.25 3.42 -3.86
CA PHE A 78 -1.55 2.98 -2.50
C PHE A 78 -0.40 2.17 -1.87
N SER A 79 0.72 1.99 -2.57
CA SER A 79 1.78 1.02 -2.24
C SER A 79 1.26 -0.31 -1.74
N LEU A 80 0.37 -0.89 -2.54
CA LEU A 80 -0.09 -2.23 -2.29
C LEU A 80 1.08 -3.20 -2.53
N PRO A 81 1.22 -4.26 -1.72
CA PRO A 81 2.22 -5.30 -1.95
C PRO A 81 2.13 -5.95 -3.34
N SER A 82 0.93 -6.01 -3.93
CA SER A 82 0.68 -6.58 -5.26
C SER A 82 -0.51 -5.88 -5.94
N ALA A 83 -0.68 -6.14 -7.24
CA ALA A 83 -1.87 -5.73 -7.99
C ALA A 83 -3.03 -6.74 -7.89
N SER A 84 -2.88 -7.80 -7.10
CA SER A 84 -3.93 -8.76 -6.80
C SER A 84 -4.58 -8.35 -5.49
N PHE A 85 -5.64 -7.55 -5.56
CA PHE A 85 -6.33 -7.06 -4.37
C PHE A 85 -7.85 -7.04 -4.54
N ASP A 86 -8.53 -7.08 -3.40
CA ASP A 86 -9.94 -6.73 -3.27
C ASP A 86 -10.04 -5.37 -2.58
N ILE A 87 -10.98 -4.54 -2.99
CA ILE A 87 -11.22 -3.24 -2.38
C ILE A 87 -12.65 -3.19 -1.85
N LYS A 88 -12.81 -2.70 -0.62
CA LYS A 88 -14.11 -2.58 0.05
C LYS A 88 -14.21 -1.25 0.78
N ARG A 89 -15.41 -0.68 0.77
CA ARG A 89 -15.76 0.48 1.57
C ARG A 89 -16.39 0.02 2.87
N ASP A 90 -15.85 0.48 3.99
CA ASP A 90 -16.38 0.25 5.33
C ASP A 90 -16.64 1.61 6.01
N GLY A 91 -17.85 2.13 5.85
CA GLY A 91 -18.24 3.45 6.32
C GLY A 91 -17.36 4.56 5.73
N LYS A 92 -16.49 5.16 6.57
CA LYS A 92 -15.53 6.22 6.19
C LYS A 92 -14.14 5.70 5.84
N LYS A 93 -13.97 4.38 5.75
CA LYS A 93 -12.69 3.74 5.46
C LYS A 93 -12.78 2.91 4.18
N VAL A 94 -11.62 2.73 3.56
CA VAL A 94 -11.42 1.94 2.36
C VAL A 94 -10.37 0.89 2.69
N ALA A 95 -10.76 -0.38 2.63
CA ALA A 95 -9.89 -1.51 2.92
C ALA A 95 -9.49 -2.19 1.61
N PHE A 96 -8.19 -2.42 1.46
CA PHE A 96 -7.59 -3.22 0.39
C PHE A 96 -7.11 -4.54 0.96
N ASP A 97 -7.78 -5.64 0.60
CA ASP A 97 -7.35 -7.00 0.90
C ASP A 97 -6.42 -7.47 -0.22
N VAL A 98 -5.12 -7.30 -0.05
CA VAL A 98 -4.10 -7.60 -1.07
C VAL A 98 -3.62 -9.04 -0.89
N THR A 99 -3.59 -9.83 -1.97
CA THR A 99 -3.09 -11.20 -1.99
C THR A 99 -1.78 -11.29 -2.77
N GLY A 100 -0.80 -11.98 -2.21
CA GLY A 100 0.51 -12.17 -2.82
C GLY A 100 1.46 -11.00 -2.58
N TYR A 101 2.75 -11.27 -2.71
CA TYR A 101 3.82 -10.38 -2.29
C TYR A 101 4.74 -10.04 -3.47
N GLY A 102 4.78 -8.78 -3.89
CA GLY A 102 5.66 -8.28 -4.95
C GLY A 102 6.84 -7.49 -4.39
N HIS A 103 8.02 -8.12 -4.38
CA HIS A 103 9.34 -7.65 -3.92
C HIS A 103 9.45 -7.27 -2.43
N GLY A 104 8.99 -8.16 -1.57
CA GLY A 104 9.81 -8.92 -0.61
C GLY A 104 10.71 -8.22 0.43
N VAL A 105 11.05 -6.93 0.32
CA VAL A 105 12.16 -6.36 1.07
C VAL A 105 12.06 -4.83 1.20
N GLY A 106 12.07 -4.32 2.44
CA GLY A 106 12.43 -2.94 2.76
C GLY A 106 11.33 -2.03 3.31
N LEU A 107 11.53 -0.73 3.11
CA LEU A 107 10.69 0.36 3.62
C LEU A 107 9.34 0.41 2.90
N ASN A 108 8.24 0.17 3.60
CA ASN A 108 6.92 0.56 3.07
C ASN A 108 6.84 2.09 3.11
N GLN A 109 7.04 2.75 1.95
CA GLN A 109 7.10 4.21 1.85
C GLN A 109 5.84 4.90 2.36
N TYR A 110 4.67 4.25 2.30
CA TYR A 110 3.43 4.83 2.80
C TYR A 110 3.22 4.60 4.28
N GLY A 111 3.62 3.44 4.82
CA GLY A 111 3.69 3.29 6.26
C GLY A 111 4.77 4.20 6.88
N ALA A 112 5.87 4.45 6.16
CA ALA A 112 6.85 5.47 6.49
C ALA A 112 6.26 6.89 6.45
N GLN A 113 5.51 7.23 5.40
CA GLN A 113 4.82 8.52 5.30
C GLN A 113 3.75 8.70 6.39
N TYR A 114 3.01 7.63 6.71
CA TYR A 114 2.03 7.63 7.79
C TYR A 114 2.71 7.87 9.13
N LEU A 115 3.77 7.12 9.47
CA LEU A 115 4.56 7.34 10.68
C LEU A 115 5.13 8.76 10.72
N ALA A 116 5.63 9.29 9.60
CA ALA A 116 6.10 10.67 9.53
C ALA A 116 4.98 11.69 9.83
N LYS A 117 3.76 11.47 9.30
CA LYS A 117 2.58 12.28 9.62
C LYS A 117 2.13 12.15 11.08
N GLN A 118 2.43 11.02 11.73
CA GLN A 118 2.20 10.81 13.17
C GLN A 118 3.34 11.38 14.04
N GLY A 119 4.32 12.07 13.45
CA GLY A 119 5.40 12.74 14.16
C GLY A 119 6.65 11.88 14.39
N TYR A 120 6.70 10.66 13.83
CA TYR A 120 7.89 9.83 13.91
C TYR A 120 9.00 10.40 13.02
N SER A 121 10.22 10.39 13.55
CA SER A 121 11.42 10.79 12.82
C SER A 121 11.79 9.76 11.74
N CYS A 122 12.55 10.21 10.74
CA CYS A 122 13.09 9.33 9.69
C CYS A 122 13.86 8.13 10.28
N GLU A 123 14.59 8.36 11.37
CA GLU A 123 15.37 7.33 12.07
C GLU A 123 14.49 6.26 12.72
N GLU A 124 13.40 6.68 13.37
CA GLU A 124 12.42 5.75 13.96
C GLU A 124 11.70 4.94 12.89
N ILE A 125 11.35 5.58 11.78
CA ILE A 125 10.74 4.94 10.63
C ILE A 125 11.68 3.90 10.03
N VAL A 126 12.94 4.24 9.78
CA VAL A 126 13.93 3.29 9.25
C VAL A 126 14.16 2.14 10.24
N LYS A 127 14.29 2.41 11.55
CA LYS A 127 14.43 1.38 12.58
C LYS A 127 13.18 0.49 12.71
N TRP A 128 12.00 1.02 12.41
CA TRP A 128 10.74 0.28 12.37
C TRP A 128 10.73 -0.76 11.25
N TYR A 129 11.19 -0.38 10.05
CA TYR A 129 11.23 -1.29 8.89
C TYR A 129 12.48 -2.16 8.82
N PHE A 130 13.57 -1.74 9.45
CA PHE A 130 14.85 -2.43 9.47
C PHE A 130 15.31 -2.58 10.92
N THR A 131 14.66 -3.49 11.64
CA THR A 131 14.94 -3.71 13.05
C THR A 131 16.38 -4.25 13.21
N GLY A 132 17.19 -3.55 14.00
CA GLY A 132 18.63 -3.79 14.12
C GLY A 132 19.52 -2.95 13.20
N ALA A 133 18.94 -2.09 12.34
CA ALA A 133 19.70 -1.11 11.59
C ALA A 133 20.12 0.08 12.46
N ASP A 134 21.40 0.42 12.38
CA ASP A 134 21.97 1.60 13.02
C ASP A 134 22.09 2.72 11.99
N VAL A 135 21.44 3.86 12.24
CA VAL A 135 21.51 5.02 11.35
C VAL A 135 22.76 5.81 11.73
N LYS A 136 23.78 5.78 10.87
CA LYS A 136 24.99 6.59 11.03
C LYS A 136 25.03 7.72 10.02
N LYS A 137 25.43 8.90 10.49
CA LYS A 137 25.71 10.05 9.64
C LYS A 137 26.95 9.73 8.81
N TYR A 138 26.82 9.70 7.49
CA TYR A 138 27.95 9.53 6.59
C TYR A 138 28.72 10.85 6.49
N THR A 139 29.97 10.86 6.95
CA THR A 139 30.94 11.93 6.67
C THR A 139 31.87 11.46 5.57
N SER A 140 31.85 12.17 4.44
CA SER A 140 32.91 12.07 3.43
C SER A 140 34.03 13.01 3.86
N ASP A 141 35.22 12.47 4.08
CA ASP A 141 36.48 13.23 4.08
C ASP A 141 36.83 13.71 2.65
#